data_AF-A0A9X9N1R1-F1
#
_entry.id   AF-A0A9X9N1R1-F1
#
_cell.length_a   1.000
_cell.length_b   1.000
_cell.length_c   1.000
_cell.angle_alpha   90.00
_cell.angle_beta   90.00
_cell.angle_gamma   90.00
#
_symmetry.space_group_name_H-M   'P 1'
#
loop_
_entity.id
_entity.type
_entity.pdbx_description
1 polymer ?
#
loop_
_entity_poly.entity_id
_entity_poly.type
_entity_poly.pdbx_seq_one_letter_code
_entity_poly.pdbx_strand_id
1 'polypeptide(L)'
;MKNNVKNWTTEEVKQSLDEFNDVLIKNTFLLQYLKKEFSASSAYCLSMLPEEEDIYEILVNGNIIVDLEFNKHTNETVVINVTDVDEYLKTLTNESGRVFFTLAKEIGKQKNI
;
A
#
# COMPACT_ATOMS: atom_id res chain seq x y z
N MET A 1 29.52 -7.56 -11.04
CA MET A 1 28.68 -8.29 -10.08
C MET A 1 27.35 -8.59 -10.76
N LYS A 2 26.93 -9.85 -10.83
CA LYS A 2 25.54 -10.16 -11.24
C LYS A 2 24.67 -9.71 -10.08
N ASN A 3 23.87 -8.67 -10.27
CA ASN A 3 22.85 -8.30 -9.30
C ASN A 3 21.88 -9.49 -9.21
N ASN A 4 21.91 -10.22 -8.10
CA ASN A 4 20.88 -11.22 -7.81
C ASN A 4 19.60 -10.44 -7.53
N VAL A 5 18.83 -10.18 -8.59
CA VAL A 5 17.49 -9.62 -8.49
C VAL A 5 16.65 -10.62 -7.72
N LYS A 6 16.12 -10.24 -6.55
CA LYS A 6 15.17 -11.09 -5.83
C LYS A 6 13.96 -11.33 -6.74
N ASN A 7 13.72 -12.59 -7.07
CA ASN A 7 12.55 -13.01 -7.82
C ASN A 7 11.45 -13.34 -6.81
N TRP A 8 10.48 -12.45 -6.67
CA TRP A 8 9.39 -12.60 -5.71
C TRP A 8 8.41 -13.68 -6.17
N THR A 9 7.93 -14.50 -5.24
CA THR A 9 6.74 -15.34 -5.45
C THR A 9 5.48 -14.64 -4.96
N THR A 10 4.32 -15.08 -5.43
CA THR A 10 3.01 -14.56 -4.96
C THR A 10 2.87 -14.72 -3.45
N GLU A 11 3.30 -15.86 -2.89
CA GLU A 11 3.27 -16.14 -1.46
C GLU A 11 4.17 -15.19 -0.66
N GLU A 12 5.38 -14.91 -1.15
CA GLU A 12 6.30 -13.98 -0.48
C GLU A 12 5.77 -12.55 -0.49
N VAL A 13 5.18 -12.10 -1.61
CA VAL A 13 4.56 -10.77 -1.68
C VAL A 13 3.36 -10.70 -0.75
N LYS A 14 2.49 -11.72 -0.76
CA LYS A 14 1.33 -11.76 0.13
C LYS A 14 1.77 -11.71 1.60
N GLN A 15 2.75 -12.52 1.99
CA GLN A 15 3.28 -12.49 3.35
C GLN A 15 3.83 -11.11 3.72
N SER A 16 4.61 -10.49 2.83
CA SER A 16 5.14 -9.14 3.06
C SER A 16 4.04 -8.10 3.23
N LEU A 17 2.96 -8.19 2.45
CA LEU A 17 1.81 -7.31 2.57
C LEU A 17 1.06 -7.55 3.89
N ASP A 18 0.80 -8.80 4.23
CA ASP A 18 0.08 -9.18 5.45
C ASP A 18 0.84 -8.78 6.73
N GLU A 19 2.18 -8.90 6.75
CA GLU A 19 3.04 -8.52 7.88
C GLU A 19 2.93 -7.03 8.23
N PHE A 20 2.83 -6.16 7.22
CA PHE A 20 2.73 -4.71 7.41
C PHE A 20 1.29 -4.23 7.56
N ASN A 21 0.31 -5.01 7.09
CA ASN A 21 -1.08 -4.58 7.07
C ASN A 21 -1.70 -4.44 8.46
N ASP A 22 -1.14 -5.13 9.46
CA ASP A 22 -1.57 -5.08 10.85
C ASP A 22 -1.63 -3.64 11.40
N VAL A 23 -0.71 -2.77 10.95
CA VAL A 23 -0.66 -1.34 11.33
C VAL A 23 -1.88 -0.60 10.80
N LEU A 24 -2.24 -0.84 9.54
CA LEU A 24 -3.40 -0.22 8.90
C LEU A 24 -4.71 -0.77 9.46
N ILE A 25 -4.82 -2.09 9.61
CA ILE A 25 -6.05 -2.75 10.05
C ILE A 25 -6.47 -2.31 11.46
N LYS A 26 -5.50 -2.01 12.34
CA LYS A 26 -5.77 -1.52 13.70
C LYS A 26 -6.27 -0.07 13.72
N ASN A 27 -6.06 0.70 12.66
CA ASN A 27 -6.53 2.09 12.54
C ASN A 27 -7.93 2.15 11.90
N THR A 28 -8.96 1.99 12.73
CA THR A 28 -10.36 1.97 12.25
C THR A 28 -10.82 3.27 11.59
N PHE A 29 -10.30 4.43 11.99
CA PHE A 29 -10.62 5.71 11.36
C PHE A 29 -10.10 5.77 9.93
N LEU A 30 -8.84 5.38 9.75
CA LEU A 30 -8.22 5.34 8.43
C LEU A 30 -8.90 4.32 7.52
N LEU A 31 -9.27 3.13 8.03
CA LEU A 31 -10.04 2.16 7.25
C LEU A 31 -11.41 2.71 6.80
N GLN A 32 -12.12 3.41 7.69
CA GLN A 32 -13.41 4.02 7.33
C GLN A 32 -13.23 5.11 6.27
N TYR A 33 -12.18 5.92 6.41
CA TYR A 33 -11.82 6.93 5.42
C TYR A 33 -11.55 6.29 4.06
N LEU A 34 -10.70 5.27 3.98
CA LEU A 34 -10.39 4.56 2.73
C LEU A 34 -11.63 3.94 2.08
N LYS A 35 -12.52 3.33 2.87
CA LYS A 35 -13.79 2.79 2.39
C LYS A 35 -14.71 3.86 1.81
N LYS A 36 -14.78 5.02 2.45
CA LYS A 36 -15.66 6.12 2.04
C LYS A 36 -15.11 6.86 0.82
N GLU A 37 -13.83 7.23 0.84
CA GLU A 37 -13.22 8.10 -0.16
C GLU A 37 -12.83 7.31 -1.43
N PHE A 38 -12.26 6.11 -1.26
CA PHE A 38 -11.71 5.33 -2.38
C PHE A 38 -12.53 4.09 -2.71
N SER A 39 -13.71 3.92 -2.08
CA SER A 39 -14.50 2.67 -2.20
C SER A 39 -13.63 1.43 -1.94
N ALA A 40 -12.72 1.53 -0.97
CA ALA A 40 -11.76 0.47 -0.67
C ALA A 40 -12.49 -0.80 -0.23
N SER A 41 -12.36 -1.84 -1.06
CA SER A 41 -12.74 -3.22 -0.73
C SER A 41 -11.53 -4.05 -0.29
N SER A 42 -10.34 -3.54 -0.58
CA SER A 42 -9.09 -4.00 -0.03
C SER A 42 -8.13 -2.84 0.21
N ALA A 43 -7.26 -2.99 1.20
CA ALA A 43 -6.12 -2.11 1.41
C ALA A 43 -4.93 -2.87 2.01
N TYR A 44 -3.73 -2.44 1.64
CA TYR A 44 -2.47 -2.94 2.19
C TYR A 44 -1.53 -1.78 2.48
N CYS A 45 -1.03 -1.72 3.73
CA CYS A 45 0.05 -0.81 4.10
C CYS A 45 1.34 -1.25 3.37
N LEU A 46 1.88 -0.39 2.51
CA LEU A 46 3.16 -0.63 1.83
C LEU A 46 4.32 -0.12 2.69
N SER A 47 4.12 1.04 3.31
CA SER A 47 5.04 1.62 4.29
C SER A 47 4.31 2.57 5.23
N MET A 48 4.88 2.77 6.42
CA MET A 48 4.43 3.77 7.38
C MET A 48 5.65 4.38 8.07
N LEU A 49 5.72 5.71 8.08
CA LEU A 49 6.71 6.48 8.84
C LEU A 49 6.00 7.14 10.04
N PRO A 50 6.34 6.75 11.27
CA PRO A 50 5.75 7.35 12.46
C PRO A 50 6.40 8.71 12.74
N GLU A 51 5.63 9.79 12.62
CA GLU A 51 6.04 11.17 12.92
C GLU A 51 5.01 11.80 13.89
N GLU A 52 4.94 13.13 13.96
CA GLU A 52 3.81 13.81 14.63
C GLU A 52 2.47 13.42 13.98
N GLU A 53 2.45 13.38 12.65
CA GLU A 53 1.39 12.78 11.84
C GLU A 53 1.97 11.56 11.12
N ASP A 54 1.34 10.40 11.27
CA ASP A 54 1.85 9.17 10.68
C ASP A 54 1.70 9.25 9.15
N ILE A 55 2.79 9.06 8.42
CA ILE A 55 2.79 9.10 6.94
C ILE A 55 2.62 7.68 6.43
N TYR A 56 1.57 7.43 5.65
CA TYR A 56 1.26 6.13 5.07
C TYR A 56 1.40 6.13 3.57
N GLU A 57 1.92 5.03 3.03
CA GLU A 57 1.78 4.63 1.63
C GLU A 57 0.91 3.37 1.59
N ILE A 58 -0.23 3.44 0.89
CA ILE A 58 -1.26 2.39 0.94
C ILE A 58 -1.65 1.96 -0.46
N LEU A 59 -1.56 0.65 -0.73
CA LEU A 59 -2.16 0.05 -1.91
C LEU A 59 -3.66 -0.18 -1.69
N VAL A 60 -4.51 0.45 -2.50
CA VAL A 60 -5.97 0.34 -2.40
C VAL A 60 -6.53 -0.37 -3.63
N ASN A 61 -7.34 -1.42 -3.40
CA ASN A 61 -8.00 -2.21 -4.45
C ASN A 61 -7.05 -2.83 -5.50
N GLY A 62 -5.74 -2.84 -5.25
CA GLY A 62 -4.72 -3.23 -6.22
C GLY A 62 -4.53 -2.22 -7.38
N ASN A 63 -5.22 -1.08 -7.35
CA ASN A 63 -5.29 -0.17 -8.50
C ASN A 63 -4.54 1.13 -8.27
N ILE A 64 -4.54 1.65 -7.04
CA ILE A 64 -3.92 2.93 -6.71
C ILE A 64 -3.04 2.79 -5.47
N ILE A 65 -1.97 3.58 -5.44
CA ILE A 65 -1.15 3.84 -4.25
C ILE A 65 -1.56 5.22 -3.73
N VAL A 66 -1.94 5.29 -2.46
CA VAL A 66 -2.35 6.52 -1.79
C VAL A 66 -1.29 6.86 -0.75
N ASP A 67 -0.71 8.05 -0.90
CA ASP A 67 0.16 8.66 0.10
C ASP A 67 -0.68 9.62 0.94
N LEU A 68 -0.69 9.45 2.26
CA LEU A 68 -1.48 10.27 3.17
C LEU A 68 -0.77 10.52 4.50
N GLU A 69 -1.16 11.60 5.15
CA GLU A 69 -0.82 11.93 6.53
C GLU A 69 -2.04 11.65 7.42
N PHE A 70 -1.80 10.98 8.55
CA PHE A 70 -2.83 10.70 9.56
C PHE A 70 -2.46 11.33 10.90
N ASN A 71 -3.30 12.26 11.36
CA ASN A 71 -3.14 12.87 12.66
C ASN A 71 -3.78 11.99 13.74
N LYS A 72 -2.96 11.30 14.54
CA LYS A 72 -3.41 10.40 15.61
C LYS A 72 -4.10 11.09 16.80
N HIS A 73 -4.00 12.42 16.89
CA HIS A 73 -4.63 13.19 17.97
C HIS A 73 -6.01 13.70 17.57
N THR A 74 -6.22 14.06 16.30
CA THR A 74 -7.49 14.58 15.77
C THR A 74 -8.29 13.57 14.95
N ASN A 75 -7.66 12.45 14.56
CA ASN A 75 -8.16 11.47 13.57
C ASN A 75 -8.42 12.08 12.18
N GLU A 76 -7.76 13.18 11.86
CA GLU A 76 -7.83 13.80 10.54
C GLU A 76 -6.87 13.09 9.57
N THR A 77 -7.24 13.11 8.29
CA THR A 77 -6.46 12.49 7.21
C THR A 77 -6.31 13.48 6.07
N VAL A 78 -5.09 13.64 5.59
CA VAL A 78 -4.77 14.49 4.44
C VAL A 78 -4.13 13.62 3.37
N VAL A 79 -4.75 13.58 2.18
CA VAL A 79 -4.17 12.87 1.04
C VAL A 79 -3.12 13.76 0.40
N ILE A 80 -1.90 13.25 0.32
CA ILE A 80 -0.75 13.93 -0.27
C ILE A 80 -0.69 13.64 -1.77
N ASN A 81 -0.89 12.37 -2.14
CA ASN A 81 -0.78 11.94 -3.52
C ASN A 81 -1.59 10.66 -3.78
N VAL A 82 -2.04 10.48 -5.03
CA VAL A 82 -2.71 9.27 -5.50
C VAL A 82 -2.10 8.89 -6.84
N THR A 83 -1.48 7.72 -6.90
CA THR A 83 -0.80 7.22 -8.10
C THR A 83 -1.47 5.94 -8.58
N ASP A 84 -1.80 5.87 -9.87
CA ASP A 84 -2.23 4.61 -10.49
C ASP A 84 -1.06 3.61 -10.50
N VAL A 85 -1.32 2.35 -10.13
CA VAL A 85 -0.26 1.33 -10.01
C VAL A 85 0.39 1.03 -11.36
N ASP A 86 -0.33 1.08 -12.48
CA ASP A 86 0.28 0.87 -13.80
C ASP A 86 1.18 2.05 -14.18
N GLU A 87 0.83 3.28 -13.81
CA GLU A 87 1.73 4.42 -13.97
C GLU A 87 2.95 4.31 -13.04
N TYR A 88 2.76 3.92 -11.78
CA TYR A 88 3.85 3.70 -10.84
C TYR A 88 4.85 2.64 -11.34
N LEU A 89 4.36 1.51 -11.86
CA LEU A 89 5.17 0.44 -12.43
C LEU A 89 6.08 0.92 -13.57
N LYS A 90 5.65 1.91 -14.36
CA LYS A 90 6.48 2.50 -15.44
C LYS A 90 7.63 3.33 -14.91
N THR A 91 7.54 3.86 -13.69
CA THR A 91 8.61 4.65 -13.06
C THR A 91 9.70 3.77 -12.43
N LEU A 92 9.38 2.51 -12.10
CA LEU A 92 10.30 1.59 -11.47
C LEU A 92 11.41 1.17 -12.43
N THR A 93 12.65 1.51 -12.09
CA THR A 93 13.85 1.10 -12.86
C THR A 93 14.34 -0.29 -12.48
N ASN A 94 14.07 -0.74 -11.25
CA ASN A 94 14.51 -2.04 -10.74
C ASN A 94 13.48 -3.15 -11.01
N GLU A 95 13.95 -4.31 -11.49
CA GLU A 95 13.09 -5.42 -11.89
C GLU A 95 12.39 -6.09 -10.71
N SER A 96 13.07 -6.23 -9.56
CA SER A 96 12.49 -6.86 -8.37
C SER A 96 11.24 -6.11 -7.88
N GLY A 97 11.29 -4.78 -7.86
CA GLY A 97 10.16 -3.92 -7.52
C GLY A 97 9.03 -4.01 -8.53
N ARG A 98 9.35 -4.06 -9.84
CA ARG A 98 8.31 -4.28 -10.86
C ARG A 98 7.58 -5.60 -10.65
N VAL A 99 8.31 -6.69 -10.36
CA VAL A 99 7.70 -7.99 -10.05
C VAL A 99 6.85 -7.91 -8.78
N PHE A 100 7.37 -7.31 -7.71
CA PHE A 100 6.64 -7.12 -6.46
C PHE A 100 5.30 -6.40 -6.67
N PHE A 101 5.33 -5.22 -7.29
CA PHE A 101 4.13 -4.39 -7.48
C PHE A 101 3.15 -5.01 -8.49
N THR A 102 3.63 -5.78 -9.46
CA THR A 102 2.75 -6.57 -10.35
C THR A 102 1.97 -7.62 -9.57
N LEU A 103 2.63 -8.35 -8.67
CA LEU A 103 1.99 -9.35 -7.83
C LEU A 103 1.08 -8.70 -6.77
N ALA A 104 1.54 -7.61 -6.15
CA ALA A 104 0.77 -6.86 -5.15
C ALA A 104 -0.52 -6.30 -5.75
N LYS A 105 -0.50 -5.82 -7.00
CA LYS A 105 -1.69 -5.43 -7.76
C LYS A 105 -2.71 -6.56 -7.86
N GLU A 106 -2.29 -7.76 -8.23
CA GLU A 106 -3.22 -8.91 -8.36
C GLU A 106 -3.75 -9.39 -7.01
N ILE A 107 -2.91 -9.41 -5.97
CA ILE A 107 -3.34 -9.71 -4.59
C ILE A 107 -4.33 -8.64 -4.11
N GLY A 108 -4.02 -7.37 -4.35
CA GLY A 108 -4.82 -6.21 -3.98
C GLY A 108 -6.22 -6.19 -4.58
N LYS A 109 -6.51 -6.93 -5.65
CA LYS A 109 -7.88 -7.04 -6.17
C LYS A 109 -8.79 -7.92 -5.30
N GLN A 110 -8.23 -8.69 -4.37
CA GLN A 110 -8.98 -9.56 -3.45
C GLN A 110 -9.44 -8.76 -2.24
N LYS A 111 -10.72 -8.90 -1.86
CA LYS A 111 -11.29 -8.15 -0.72
C LYS A 111 -10.65 -8.58 0.60
N ASN A 112 -10.27 -7.63 1.45
CA ASN A 112 -9.68 -7.89 2.76
C ASN A 112 -10.14 -6.95 3.89
N ILE A 113 -10.92 -5.90 3.60
CA ILE A 113 -11.44 -4.95 4.61
C ILE A 113 -12.93 -4.65 4.43
#